data_AF-A0A7S1S1Q6-F1
#
_entry.id   AF-A0A7S1S1Q6-F1
#
_cell.length_a   1.000
_cell.length_b   1.000
_cell.length_c   1.000
_cell.angle_alpha   90.00
_cell.angle_beta   90.00
_cell.angle_gamma   90.00
#
_symmetry.space_group_name_H-M   'P 1'
#
loop_
_entity.id
_entity.type
_entity.pdbx_description
1 polymer ?
#
loop_
_entity_poly.entity_id
_entity_poly.type
_entity_poly.pdbx_seq_one_letter_code
_entity_poly.pdbx_strand_id
1 'polypeptide(L)'
;MRSAYLFLLSLPIAVLSKLRYKAALEVALGHRQQQLITDFCWGKVTILGQIIKSTGNVKGAILIKKDEVGGWDWSQHEVDFGDMMKYHSAGIQPEEVMPFIQARQPVIILTAGVVGVLNLSDGARKAIADASYELLDLAEDNARAEAIGEEVFHAHCKAGSLVLDNLSPRGKEGLRTAIDKVKQGKPLVLRAYTGDALIIANEMHEQFPDLAFSGLLHSNC
;
A
#
# COMPACT_ATOMS: atom_id res chain seq x y z
N MET A 1 -41.97 -13.20 64.95
CA MET A 1 -41.87 -13.64 63.54
C MET A 1 -40.76 -12.83 62.88
N ARG A 2 -39.69 -13.50 62.43
CA ARG A 2 -38.41 -12.91 62.01
C ARG A 2 -38.43 -12.51 60.53
N SER A 3 -37.90 -11.32 60.23
CA SER A 3 -37.65 -10.76 58.90
C SER A 3 -36.72 -11.65 58.05
N ALA A 4 -37.08 -11.82 56.78
CA ALA A 4 -36.24 -12.45 55.77
C ALA A 4 -35.49 -11.38 54.96
N TYR A 5 -34.17 -11.36 55.15
CA TYR A 5 -33.08 -11.05 54.23
C TYR A 5 -33.35 -10.25 52.95
N LEU A 6 -32.91 -8.98 52.96
CA LEU A 6 -32.28 -8.34 51.80
C LEU A 6 -30.81 -8.78 51.76
N PHE A 7 -30.41 -9.58 50.77
CA PHE A 7 -29.01 -9.76 50.38
C PHE A 7 -28.83 -9.14 48.99
N LEU A 8 -28.51 -7.85 48.95
CA LEU A 8 -28.05 -7.19 47.74
C LEU A 8 -26.55 -7.44 47.61
N LEU A 9 -26.20 -8.12 46.53
CA LEU A 9 -24.84 -8.44 46.08
C LEU A 9 -24.02 -7.16 45.86
N SER A 10 -23.16 -6.81 46.81
CA SER A 10 -22.07 -5.87 46.59
C SER A 10 -20.92 -6.60 45.90
N LEU A 11 -20.94 -6.67 44.57
CA LEU A 11 -19.72 -6.94 43.81
C LEU A 11 -18.77 -5.74 44.03
N PRO A 12 -17.53 -5.95 44.53
CA PRO A 12 -16.62 -4.86 44.78
C PRO A 12 -16.31 -4.12 43.47
N ILE A 13 -16.51 -2.81 43.47
CA ILE A 13 -16.29 -1.88 42.35
C ILE A 13 -14.91 -2.06 41.70
N ALA A 14 -13.93 -2.56 42.45
CA ALA A 14 -12.58 -2.89 41.99
C ALA A 14 -12.49 -4.06 40.97
N VAL A 15 -13.45 -4.99 40.96
CA VAL A 15 -13.48 -6.10 39.99
C VAL A 15 -14.09 -5.64 38.67
N LEU A 16 -15.12 -4.79 38.73
CA LEU A 16 -15.73 -4.17 37.55
C LEU A 16 -14.80 -3.19 36.84
N SER A 17 -13.93 -2.49 37.58
CA SER A 17 -12.94 -1.58 36.97
C SER A 17 -11.82 -2.34 36.25
N LYS A 18 -11.29 -3.44 36.81
CA LYS A 18 -10.25 -4.25 36.16
C LYS A 18 -10.74 -4.94 34.88
N LEU A 19 -11.97 -5.45 34.86
CA LEU A 19 -12.57 -6.06 33.67
C LEU A 19 -12.84 -5.04 32.56
N ARG A 20 -13.30 -3.83 32.92
CA ARG A 20 -13.47 -2.73 31.96
C ARG A 20 -12.15 -2.23 31.40
N TYR A 21 -11.10 -2.16 32.22
CA TYR A 21 -9.77 -1.80 31.74
C TYR A 21 -9.19 -2.86 30.81
N LYS A 22 -9.34 -4.15 31.11
CA LYS A 22 -8.84 -5.22 30.24
C LYS A 22 -9.60 -5.29 28.91
N ALA A 23 -10.93 -5.12 28.92
CA ALA A 23 -11.74 -5.04 27.71
C ALA A 23 -11.42 -3.77 26.89
N ALA A 24 -11.22 -2.61 27.52
CA ALA A 24 -10.81 -1.39 26.83
C ALA A 24 -9.37 -1.50 26.27
N LEU A 25 -8.47 -2.21 26.96
CA LEU A 25 -7.13 -2.50 26.47
C LEU A 25 -7.15 -3.52 25.34
N GLU A 26 -8.00 -4.55 25.41
CA GLU A 26 -8.20 -5.54 24.34
C GLU A 26 -8.95 -4.96 23.14
N VAL A 27 -9.78 -3.92 23.31
CA VAL A 27 -10.35 -3.13 22.20
C VAL A 27 -9.30 -2.17 21.62
N ALA A 28 -8.46 -1.56 22.46
CA ALA A 28 -7.37 -0.69 22.00
C ALA A 28 -6.20 -1.48 21.37
N LEU A 29 -5.98 -2.73 21.77
CA LEU A 29 -4.98 -3.64 21.19
C LEU A 29 -5.56 -4.52 20.08
N GLY A 30 -6.87 -4.80 20.11
CA GLY A 30 -7.62 -5.58 19.12
C GLY A 30 -8.09 -4.78 17.91
N HIS A 31 -7.92 -3.46 17.95
CA HIS A 31 -8.02 -2.57 16.78
C HIS A 31 -6.64 -2.03 16.34
N ARG A 32 -5.56 -2.82 16.47
CA ARG A 32 -4.51 -2.70 15.45
C ARG A 32 -5.11 -3.23 14.16
N GLN A 33 -5.74 -2.33 13.43
CA GLN A 33 -6.19 -2.58 12.09
C GLN A 33 -5.05 -3.23 11.31
N GLN A 34 -5.33 -4.38 10.72
CA GLN A 34 -4.33 -5.18 10.02
C GLN A 34 -3.69 -4.29 8.95
N GLN A 35 -2.37 -4.10 9.01
CA GLN A 35 -1.66 -3.34 7.97
C GLN A 35 -1.97 -3.94 6.60
N LEU A 36 -2.23 -3.09 5.62
CA LEU A 36 -2.55 -3.50 4.25
C LEU A 36 -1.44 -4.40 3.69
N ILE A 37 -0.18 -3.98 3.88
CA ILE A 37 1.02 -4.69 3.49
C ILE A 37 1.83 -4.98 4.75
N THR A 38 2.04 -6.26 5.07
CA THR A 38 2.68 -6.68 6.33
C THR A 38 4.15 -7.08 6.16
N ASP A 39 4.56 -7.42 4.94
CA ASP A 39 5.92 -7.89 4.66
C ASP A 39 6.29 -7.58 3.22
N PHE A 40 7.52 -7.15 3.00
CA PHE A 40 8.09 -6.93 1.67
C PHE A 40 9.52 -7.46 1.63
N CYS A 41 9.85 -8.13 0.53
CA CYS A 41 11.17 -8.61 0.17
C CYS A 41 11.34 -8.48 -1.35
N TRP A 42 12.57 -8.42 -1.83
CA TRP A 42 12.80 -8.52 -3.28
C TRP A 42 12.16 -9.79 -3.85
N GLY A 43 11.26 -9.63 -4.81
CA GLY A 43 10.49 -10.71 -5.44
C GLY A 43 9.34 -11.26 -4.59
N LYS A 44 8.97 -10.65 -3.47
CA LYS A 44 7.87 -11.13 -2.63
C LYS A 44 7.22 -9.99 -1.83
N VAL A 45 5.89 -9.92 -1.87
CA VAL A 45 5.12 -9.00 -1.03
C VAL A 45 3.97 -9.77 -0.34
N THR A 46 3.66 -9.40 0.90
CA THR A 46 2.50 -9.93 1.63
C THR A 46 1.48 -8.83 1.84
N ILE A 47 0.30 -8.99 1.24
CA ILE A 47 -0.77 -7.98 1.23
C ILE A 47 -2.03 -8.67 1.76
N LEU A 48 -2.65 -8.11 2.79
CA LEU A 48 -3.86 -8.67 3.43
C LEU A 48 -3.70 -10.16 3.79
N GLY A 49 -2.50 -10.55 4.24
CA GLY A 49 -2.16 -11.94 4.58
C GLY A 49 -1.89 -12.86 3.39
N GLN A 50 -2.06 -12.40 2.15
CA GLN A 50 -1.75 -13.17 0.94
C GLN A 50 -0.32 -12.89 0.47
N ILE A 51 0.43 -13.95 0.20
CA ILE A 51 1.82 -13.85 -0.30
C ILE A 51 1.80 -13.90 -1.82
N ILE A 52 2.26 -12.82 -2.45
CA ILE A 52 2.52 -12.75 -3.89
C ILE A 52 4.02 -12.86 -4.11
N LYS A 53 4.43 -13.84 -4.92
CA LYS A 53 5.83 -14.05 -5.31
C LYS A 53 6.00 -13.67 -6.77
N SER A 54 7.02 -12.86 -7.05
CA SER A 54 7.43 -12.63 -8.42
C SER A 54 8.10 -13.88 -8.99
N THR A 55 7.68 -14.28 -10.17
CA THR A 55 8.17 -15.42 -10.93
C THR A 55 8.68 -14.95 -12.31
N GLY A 56 8.85 -15.87 -13.27
CA GLY A 56 9.17 -15.51 -14.66
C GLY A 56 8.15 -14.55 -15.26
N ASN A 57 6.85 -14.73 -14.99
CA ASN A 57 5.76 -14.00 -15.65
C ASN A 57 5.06 -13.00 -14.72
N VAL A 58 5.00 -13.31 -13.42
CA VAL A 58 4.43 -12.40 -12.41
C VAL A 58 5.55 -11.54 -11.84
N LYS A 59 5.49 -10.22 -11.98
CA LYS A 59 6.56 -9.32 -11.50
C LYS A 59 6.15 -8.46 -10.30
N GLY A 60 4.88 -8.54 -9.94
CA GLY A 60 4.36 -7.75 -8.85
C GLY A 60 3.04 -8.25 -8.31
N ALA A 61 2.43 -7.43 -7.49
CA ALA A 61 1.05 -7.59 -7.08
C ALA A 61 0.16 -6.57 -7.80
N ILE A 62 -1.07 -6.98 -8.10
CA ILE A 62 -2.15 -6.07 -8.40
C ILE A 62 -3.03 -5.97 -7.16
N LEU A 63 -3.34 -4.74 -6.77
CA LEU A 63 -4.41 -4.45 -5.82
C LEU A 63 -5.60 -3.94 -6.62
N ILE A 64 -6.73 -4.65 -6.60
CA ILE A 64 -7.90 -4.32 -7.44
C ILE A 64 -8.99 -3.65 -6.59
N LYS A 65 -9.13 -4.03 -5.31
CA LYS A 65 -10.10 -3.53 -4.32
C LYS A 65 -9.58 -3.75 -2.88
N LYS A 66 -10.32 -3.22 -1.88
CA LYS A 66 -10.00 -3.32 -0.43
C LYS A 66 -9.62 -4.73 0.04
N ASP A 67 -10.16 -5.79 -0.57
CA ASP A 67 -9.94 -7.18 -0.16
C ASP A 67 -9.44 -8.11 -1.29
N GLU A 68 -9.12 -7.56 -2.47
CA GLU A 68 -8.76 -8.35 -3.65
C GLU A 68 -7.32 -8.06 -4.09
N VAL A 69 -6.48 -9.07 -3.91
CA VAL A 69 -5.06 -9.08 -4.28
C VAL A 69 -4.83 -10.15 -5.33
N GLY A 70 -4.12 -9.81 -6.40
CA GLY A 70 -3.71 -10.73 -7.46
C GLY A 70 -2.24 -10.58 -7.82
N GLY A 71 -1.75 -11.47 -8.69
CA GLY A 71 -0.45 -11.30 -9.34
C GLY A 71 -0.57 -10.35 -10.53
N TRP A 72 0.44 -9.49 -10.72
CA TRP A 72 0.58 -8.69 -11.93
C TRP A 72 1.38 -9.47 -12.96
N ASP A 73 0.68 -10.07 -13.91
CA ASP A 73 1.24 -10.91 -14.98
C ASP A 73 1.52 -10.05 -16.22
N TRP A 74 2.78 -10.05 -16.67
CA TRP A 74 3.26 -9.27 -17.81
C TRP A 74 3.61 -10.16 -19.00
N SER A 75 3.22 -11.43 -19.00
CA SER A 75 3.53 -12.38 -20.07
C SER A 75 3.13 -11.87 -21.46
N GLN A 76 2.04 -11.11 -21.57
CA GLN A 76 1.65 -10.46 -22.82
C GLN A 76 2.66 -9.41 -23.28
N HIS A 77 3.23 -8.63 -22.36
CA HIS A 77 4.24 -7.62 -22.66
C HIS A 77 5.61 -8.23 -22.98
N GLU A 78 5.94 -9.42 -22.46
CA GLU A 78 7.15 -10.13 -22.90
C GLU A 78 7.10 -10.44 -24.40
N VAL A 79 5.92 -10.77 -24.93
CA VAL A 79 5.70 -10.97 -26.37
C VAL A 79 5.86 -9.67 -27.15
N ASP A 80 5.28 -8.57 -26.65
CA ASP A 80 5.26 -7.28 -27.35
C ASP A 80 6.61 -6.55 -27.33
N PHE A 81 7.35 -6.63 -26.22
CA PHE A 81 8.61 -5.92 -26.02
C PHE A 81 9.85 -6.81 -26.18
N GLY A 82 9.69 -8.14 -26.17
CA GLY A 82 10.73 -9.13 -26.43
C GLY A 82 11.70 -9.39 -25.27
N ASP A 83 11.93 -8.41 -24.38
CA ASP A 83 12.62 -8.63 -23.12
C ASP A 83 12.15 -7.67 -22.02
N MET A 84 12.42 -8.06 -20.78
CA MET A 84 11.96 -7.34 -19.59
C MET A 84 12.57 -5.95 -19.44
N MET A 85 13.82 -5.71 -19.85
CA MET A 85 14.45 -4.39 -19.71
C MET A 85 13.89 -3.38 -20.70
N LYS A 86 13.48 -3.85 -21.88
CA LYS A 86 12.72 -3.01 -22.82
C LYS A 86 11.37 -2.63 -22.26
N TYR A 87 10.65 -3.53 -21.62
CA TYR A 87 9.40 -3.16 -20.95
C TYR A 87 9.65 -2.18 -19.80
N HIS A 88 10.67 -2.37 -18.96
CA HIS A 88 11.03 -1.40 -17.92
C HIS A 88 11.27 -0.01 -18.49
N SER A 89 11.94 0.06 -19.65
CA SER A 89 12.19 1.32 -20.36
C SER A 89 10.91 1.92 -20.95
N ALA A 90 10.05 1.10 -21.56
CA ALA A 90 8.77 1.51 -22.13
C ALA A 90 7.76 1.95 -21.05
N GLY A 91 7.86 1.34 -19.86
CA GLY A 91 7.07 1.61 -18.68
C GLY A 91 5.71 0.94 -18.64
N ILE A 92 4.97 1.23 -17.58
CA ILE A 92 3.57 0.81 -17.40
C ILE A 92 2.72 1.36 -18.53
N GLN A 93 1.92 0.51 -19.17
CA GLN A 93 1.14 0.81 -20.36
C GLN A 93 -0.29 1.29 -20.04
N PRO A 94 -0.97 1.99 -20.98
CA PRO A 94 -2.33 2.50 -20.77
C PRO A 94 -3.32 1.43 -20.32
N GLU A 95 -3.31 0.27 -20.96
CA GLU A 95 -4.20 -0.86 -20.71
C GLU A 95 -4.08 -1.42 -19.29
N GLU A 96 -2.96 -1.19 -18.61
CA GLU A 96 -2.72 -1.63 -17.25
C GLU A 96 -3.29 -0.66 -16.22
N VAL A 97 -3.34 0.64 -16.52
CA VAL A 97 -3.89 1.67 -15.62
C VAL A 97 -5.38 1.92 -15.84
N MET A 98 -5.87 1.74 -17.07
CA MET A 98 -7.25 2.00 -17.46
C MET A 98 -8.31 1.23 -16.65
N PRO A 99 -8.12 -0.05 -16.28
CA PRO A 99 -9.07 -0.77 -15.45
C PRO A 99 -9.34 -0.10 -14.09
N PHE A 100 -8.30 0.45 -13.45
CA PHE A 100 -8.46 1.16 -12.17
C PHE A 100 -9.19 2.50 -12.34
N ILE A 101 -8.87 3.23 -13.42
CA ILE A 101 -9.53 4.48 -13.79
C ILE A 101 -11.02 4.25 -14.09
N GLN A 102 -11.35 3.21 -14.85
CA GLN A 102 -12.72 2.84 -15.20
C GLN A 102 -13.52 2.40 -13.97
N ALA A 103 -12.86 1.71 -13.03
CA ALA A 103 -13.42 1.39 -11.72
C ALA A 103 -13.55 2.61 -10.78
N ARG A 104 -13.09 3.80 -11.22
CA ARG A 104 -13.10 5.06 -10.46
C ARG A 104 -12.42 4.95 -9.10
N GLN A 105 -11.30 4.23 -9.06
CA GLN A 105 -10.55 4.05 -7.83
C GLN A 105 -10.02 5.41 -7.34
N PRO A 106 -10.29 5.82 -6.09
CA PRO A 106 -9.94 7.17 -5.64
C PRO A 106 -8.42 7.38 -5.57
N VAL A 107 -7.67 6.31 -5.28
CA VAL A 107 -6.22 6.31 -5.24
C VAL A 107 -5.68 5.10 -6.00
N ILE A 108 -4.81 5.36 -6.96
CA ILE A 108 -4.09 4.34 -7.72
C ILE A 108 -2.60 4.45 -7.36
N ILE A 109 -2.01 3.39 -6.82
CA ILE A 109 -0.59 3.33 -6.48
C ILE A 109 0.16 2.58 -7.59
N LEU A 110 1.16 3.22 -8.19
CA LEU A 110 2.04 2.61 -9.18
C LEU A 110 3.46 2.60 -8.62
N THR A 111 4.15 1.47 -8.64
CA THR A 111 5.56 1.47 -8.22
C THR A 111 6.50 1.55 -9.41
N ALA A 112 7.63 2.23 -9.23
CA ALA A 112 8.72 2.31 -10.19
C ALA A 112 9.74 1.17 -10.05
N GLY A 113 9.45 0.16 -9.23
CA GLY A 113 10.41 -0.84 -8.80
C GLY A 113 11.18 -0.43 -7.54
N VAL A 114 11.95 -1.38 -7.01
CA VAL A 114 12.79 -1.22 -5.82
C VAL A 114 13.89 -0.20 -6.09
N VAL A 115 14.52 -0.26 -7.27
CA VAL A 115 15.57 0.70 -7.68
C VAL A 115 15.14 1.63 -8.82
N GLY A 116 13.83 1.78 -9.05
CA GLY A 116 13.30 2.85 -9.92
C GLY A 116 13.41 2.60 -11.42
N VAL A 117 13.72 1.38 -11.84
CA VAL A 117 13.94 1.03 -13.26
C VAL A 117 12.65 0.94 -14.09
N LEU A 118 11.48 0.82 -13.47
CA LEU A 118 10.20 0.69 -14.19
C LEU A 118 9.60 2.07 -14.47
N ASN A 119 9.60 2.47 -15.74
CA ASN A 119 9.02 3.73 -16.18
C ASN A 119 7.49 3.73 -16.16
N LEU A 120 6.92 4.91 -16.44
CA LEU A 120 5.51 5.08 -16.77
C LEU A 120 5.45 5.62 -18.20
N SER A 121 4.80 4.88 -19.10
CA SER A 121 4.73 5.26 -20.51
C SER A 121 4.01 6.60 -20.70
N ASP A 122 4.35 7.34 -21.76
CA ASP A 122 3.65 8.56 -22.14
C ASP A 122 2.16 8.31 -22.40
N GLY A 123 1.83 7.13 -22.94
CA GLY A 123 0.45 6.69 -23.13
C GLY A 123 -0.29 6.58 -21.81
N ALA A 124 0.30 5.94 -20.79
CA ALA A 124 -0.31 5.82 -19.48
C ALA A 124 -0.44 7.19 -18.78
N ARG A 125 0.60 8.05 -18.87
CA ARG A 125 0.53 9.45 -18.38
C ARG A 125 -0.63 10.20 -19.02
N LYS A 126 -0.79 10.08 -20.34
CA LYS A 126 -1.90 10.69 -21.08
C LYS A 126 -3.25 10.13 -20.64
N ALA A 127 -3.39 8.82 -20.49
CA ALA A 127 -4.63 8.19 -20.03
C ALA A 127 -5.05 8.68 -18.64
N ILE A 128 -4.09 8.81 -17.72
CA ILE A 128 -4.30 9.35 -16.36
C ILE A 128 -4.80 10.81 -16.45
N ALA A 129 -4.11 11.65 -17.23
CA ALA A 129 -4.47 13.06 -17.39
C ALA A 129 -5.84 13.26 -18.06
N ASP A 130 -6.12 12.52 -19.13
CA ASP A 130 -7.41 12.56 -19.84
C ASP A 130 -8.58 12.15 -18.92
N ALA A 131 -8.33 11.26 -17.96
CA ALA A 131 -9.29 10.84 -16.94
C ALA A 131 -9.42 11.83 -15.77
N SER A 132 -8.74 12.98 -15.82
CA SER A 132 -8.73 13.99 -14.75
C SER A 132 -8.18 13.50 -13.40
N TYR A 133 -7.31 12.49 -13.43
CA TYR A 133 -6.50 12.12 -12.27
C TYR A 133 -5.29 13.04 -12.19
N GLU A 134 -4.94 13.43 -10.97
CA GLU A 134 -3.65 14.06 -10.73
C GLU A 134 -2.57 12.98 -10.64
N LEU A 135 -1.46 13.15 -11.36
CA LEU A 135 -0.30 12.27 -11.23
C LEU A 135 0.71 12.92 -10.27
N LEU A 136 0.91 12.29 -9.12
CA LEU A 136 1.99 12.60 -8.19
C LEU A 136 3.14 11.61 -8.42
N ASP A 137 4.10 12.00 -9.27
CA ASP A 137 5.28 11.19 -9.56
C ASP A 137 6.43 11.56 -8.60
N LEU A 138 6.66 10.67 -7.64
CA LEU A 138 7.70 10.78 -6.61
C LEU A 138 8.98 10.01 -7.00
N ALA A 139 8.96 9.26 -8.10
CA ALA A 139 10.11 8.45 -8.53
C ALA A 139 11.10 9.25 -9.40
N GLU A 140 10.60 10.15 -10.24
CA GLU A 140 11.44 10.99 -11.09
C GLU A 140 12.39 11.87 -10.26
N ASP A 141 13.70 11.85 -10.55
CA ASP A 141 14.75 12.60 -9.85
C ASP A 141 14.79 12.42 -8.31
N ASN A 142 14.58 11.19 -7.81
CA ASN A 142 14.57 10.88 -6.38
C ASN A 142 15.66 9.87 -5.97
N ALA A 143 16.92 10.28 -6.11
CA ALA A 143 18.09 9.46 -5.79
C ALA A 143 18.12 8.95 -4.32
N ARG A 144 17.45 9.64 -3.38
CA ARG A 144 17.40 9.17 -1.99
C ARG A 144 16.44 8.00 -1.82
N ALA A 145 15.30 8.00 -2.51
CA ALA A 145 14.39 6.85 -2.50
C ALA A 145 15.04 5.63 -3.17
N GLU A 146 15.80 5.84 -4.24
CA GLU A 146 16.62 4.81 -4.90
C GLU A 146 17.62 4.18 -3.92
N ALA A 147 18.42 5.01 -3.23
CA ALA A 147 19.39 4.53 -2.25
C ALA A 147 18.74 3.73 -1.11
N ILE A 148 17.59 4.17 -0.60
CA ILE A 148 16.83 3.42 0.41
C ILE A 148 16.31 2.10 -0.17
N GLY A 149 15.83 2.12 -1.42
CA GLY A 149 15.44 0.93 -2.17
C GLY A 149 16.54 -0.13 -2.16
N GLU A 150 17.75 0.26 -2.52
CA GLU A 150 18.92 -0.61 -2.56
C GLU A 150 19.39 -1.05 -1.16
N GLU A 151 19.56 -0.11 -0.22
CA GLU A 151 20.13 -0.39 1.10
C GLU A 151 19.17 -1.14 2.03
N VAL A 152 17.86 -0.88 1.93
CA VAL A 152 16.86 -1.38 2.87
C VAL A 152 16.00 -2.46 2.22
N PHE A 153 15.40 -2.17 1.08
CA PHE A 153 14.36 -3.03 0.50
C PHE A 153 14.92 -4.20 -0.32
N HIS A 154 16.07 -3.99 -0.97
CA HIS A 154 16.80 -5.05 -1.67
C HIS A 154 17.60 -5.91 -0.69
N ALA A 155 18.37 -5.29 0.23
CA ALA A 155 19.26 -6.02 1.13
C ALA A 155 18.61 -6.59 2.41
N HIS A 156 17.49 -6.03 2.89
CA HIS A 156 16.87 -6.42 4.15
C HIS A 156 15.41 -6.90 4.00
N CYS A 157 15.27 -8.21 3.83
CA CYS A 157 13.99 -8.94 3.81
C CYS A 157 13.39 -9.10 5.23
N LYS A 158 12.87 -8.04 5.86
CA LYS A 158 12.26 -8.10 7.21
C LYS A 158 10.98 -7.26 7.30
N ALA A 159 9.98 -7.77 8.02
CA ALA A 159 8.69 -7.09 8.27
C ALA A 159 8.81 -5.66 8.86
N GLY A 160 9.94 -5.29 9.48
CA GLY A 160 10.18 -3.94 10.01
C GLY A 160 10.62 -2.89 8.99
N SER A 161 10.76 -3.23 7.70
CA SER A 161 11.20 -2.27 6.67
C SER A 161 10.10 -1.29 6.23
N LEU A 162 8.83 -1.63 6.43
CA LEU A 162 7.66 -0.84 6.03
C LEU A 162 7.22 0.14 7.13
N VAL A 163 8.15 0.98 7.60
CA VAL A 163 7.90 2.00 8.64
C VAL A 163 8.19 3.40 8.12
N LEU A 164 7.51 4.41 8.66
CA LEU A 164 7.65 5.83 8.29
C LEU A 164 9.08 6.36 8.29
N ASP A 165 9.95 5.81 9.14
CA ASP A 165 11.34 6.23 9.23
C ASP A 165 12.14 5.91 7.97
N ASN A 166 11.72 4.88 7.22
CA ASN A 166 12.33 4.50 5.95
C ASN A 166 11.72 5.22 4.74
N LEU A 167 10.74 6.11 4.96
CA LEU A 167 10.17 6.91 3.88
C LEU A 167 11.15 8.01 3.45
N SER A 168 11.42 8.15 2.16
CA SER A 168 12.28 9.23 1.65
C SER A 168 11.71 10.63 1.96
N PRO A 169 12.52 11.70 1.93
CA PRO A 169 12.01 13.07 2.12
C PRO A 169 10.87 13.43 1.16
N ARG A 170 11.01 13.10 -0.14
CA ARG A 170 9.94 13.28 -1.13
C ARG A 170 8.75 12.35 -0.88
N GLY A 171 9.00 11.13 -0.40
CA GLY A 171 7.94 10.23 0.08
C GLY A 171 7.10 10.87 1.20
N LYS A 172 7.74 11.54 2.17
CA LYS A 172 7.05 12.23 3.28
C LYS A 172 6.20 13.40 2.79
N GLU A 173 6.71 14.19 1.86
CA GLU A 173 5.95 15.28 1.22
C GLU A 173 4.81 14.74 0.36
N GLY A 174 5.07 13.67 -0.38
CA GLY A 174 4.10 12.96 -1.18
C GLY A 174 2.96 12.37 -0.35
N LEU A 175 3.26 11.77 0.80
CA LEU A 175 2.26 11.28 1.75
C LEU A 175 1.33 12.40 2.23
N ARG A 176 1.88 13.54 2.63
CA ARG A 176 1.08 14.71 3.06
C ARG A 176 0.17 15.19 1.92
N THR A 177 0.74 15.33 0.72
CA THR A 177 0.00 15.73 -0.47
C THR A 177 -1.13 14.75 -0.77
N ALA A 178 -0.85 13.44 -0.77
CA ALA A 178 -1.85 12.41 -1.03
C ALA A 178 -2.99 12.42 -0.01
N ILE A 179 -2.68 12.55 1.29
CA ILE A 179 -3.67 12.69 2.37
C ILE A 179 -4.58 13.90 2.11
N ASP A 180 -4.00 15.05 1.74
CA ASP A 180 -4.77 16.27 1.49
C ASP A 180 -5.68 16.14 0.26
N LYS A 181 -5.22 15.47 -0.80
CA LYS A 181 -6.03 15.20 -2.00
C LYS A 181 -7.19 14.26 -1.70
N VAL A 182 -6.94 13.19 -0.94
CA VAL A 182 -8.00 12.26 -0.51
C VAL A 182 -9.04 12.96 0.34
N LYS A 183 -8.64 13.81 1.30
CA LYS A 183 -9.58 14.63 2.10
C LYS A 183 -10.42 15.58 1.27
N GLN A 184 -9.87 16.06 0.14
CA GLN A 184 -10.59 16.91 -0.82
C GLN A 184 -11.46 16.11 -1.80
N GLY A 185 -11.46 14.77 -1.73
CA GLY A 185 -12.19 13.91 -2.67
C GLY A 185 -11.62 13.93 -4.09
N LYS A 186 -10.34 14.30 -4.26
CA LYS A 186 -9.69 14.37 -5.57
C LYS A 186 -9.07 13.01 -5.94
N PRO A 187 -9.32 12.48 -7.15
CA PRO A 187 -8.70 11.25 -7.60
C PRO A 187 -7.19 11.47 -7.84
N LEU A 188 -6.38 10.49 -7.43
CA LEU A 188 -4.93 10.58 -7.45
C LEU A 188 -4.30 9.29 -7.99
N VAL A 189 -3.32 9.43 -8.87
CA VAL A 189 -2.32 8.39 -9.14
C VAL A 189 -1.03 8.79 -8.45
N LEU A 190 -0.52 7.93 -7.57
CA LEU A 190 0.78 8.12 -6.93
C LEU A 190 1.76 7.12 -7.53
N ARG A 191 2.81 7.63 -8.16
CA ARG A 191 3.94 6.81 -8.61
C ARG A 191 5.14 7.04 -7.70
N ALA A 192 5.76 5.99 -7.18
CA ALA A 192 6.95 6.11 -6.33
C ALA A 192 7.84 4.86 -6.42
N TYR A 193 9.05 4.92 -5.86
CA TYR A 193 9.84 3.72 -5.61
C TYR A 193 9.04 2.75 -4.73
N THR A 194 9.23 1.44 -4.93
CA THR A 194 8.41 0.42 -4.26
C THR A 194 8.40 0.59 -2.74
N GLY A 195 9.56 0.85 -2.11
CA GLY A 195 9.62 1.08 -0.66
C GLY A 195 8.71 2.23 -0.19
N ASP A 196 8.88 3.41 -0.79
CA ASP A 196 8.08 4.60 -0.47
C ASP A 196 6.58 4.35 -0.74
N ALA A 197 6.25 3.74 -1.88
CA ALA A 197 4.86 3.47 -2.26
C ALA A 197 4.15 2.55 -1.26
N LEU A 198 4.82 1.50 -0.79
CA LEU A 198 4.24 0.55 0.17
C LEU A 198 4.04 1.19 1.55
N ILE A 199 5.00 1.99 2.02
CA ILE A 199 4.86 2.75 3.27
C ILE A 199 3.68 3.73 3.15
N ILE A 200 3.62 4.50 2.05
CA ILE A 200 2.51 5.45 1.82
C ILE A 200 1.17 4.73 1.78
N ALA A 201 1.07 3.58 1.11
CA ALA A 201 -0.17 2.79 1.06
C ALA A 201 -0.61 2.32 2.45
N ASN A 202 0.32 1.84 3.29
CA ASN A 202 0.03 1.46 4.68
C ASN A 202 -0.46 2.64 5.52
N GLU A 203 0.22 3.78 5.44
CA GLU A 203 -0.13 4.99 6.19
C GLU A 203 -1.48 5.57 5.77
N MET A 204 -1.75 5.57 4.46
CA MET A 204 -3.05 6.01 3.95
C MET A 204 -4.15 5.01 4.34
N HIS A 205 -3.88 3.70 4.36
CA HIS A 205 -4.85 2.70 4.81
C HIS A 205 -5.17 2.83 6.31
N GLU A 206 -4.18 3.14 7.14
CA GLU A 206 -4.39 3.40 8.56
C GLU A 206 -5.26 4.65 8.79
N GLN A 207 -5.01 5.73 8.04
CA GLN A 207 -5.79 6.98 8.18
C GLN A 207 -7.17 6.93 7.50
N PHE A 208 -7.30 6.17 6.42
CA PHE A 208 -8.53 6.04 5.63
C PHE A 208 -8.90 4.57 5.46
N PRO A 209 -9.41 3.93 6.53
CA PRO A 209 -9.66 2.49 6.57
C PRO A 209 -10.69 2.00 5.54
N ASP A 210 -11.56 2.88 5.07
CA ASP A 210 -12.61 2.60 4.09
C ASP A 210 -12.24 3.01 2.67
N LEU A 211 -11.05 3.59 2.48
CA LEU A 211 -10.56 3.94 1.15
C LEU A 211 -10.15 2.67 0.40
N ALA A 212 -10.70 2.51 -0.81
CA ALA A 212 -10.21 1.50 -1.73
C ALA A 212 -8.85 1.94 -2.27
N PHE A 213 -7.82 1.14 -2.01
CA PHE A 213 -6.54 1.24 -2.69
C PHE A 213 -6.54 0.28 -3.87
N SER A 214 -5.99 0.73 -4.98
CA SER A 214 -5.73 -0.14 -6.12
C SER A 214 -4.40 0.24 -6.75
N GLY A 215 -3.82 -0.64 -7.54
CA GLY A 215 -2.51 -0.35 -8.08
C GLY A 215 -1.71 -1.54 -8.55
N LEU A 216 -0.52 -1.21 -9.00
CA LEU A 216 0.46 -2.09 -9.60
C LEU A 216 1.74 -1.97 -8.78
N LEU A 217 2.07 -3.03 -8.05
CA LEU A 217 3.18 -3.09 -7.11
C LEU A 217 4.28 -3.99 -7.66
N HIS A 218 5.23 -3.42 -8.38
CA HIS A 218 6.44 -4.09 -8.82
C HIS A 218 7.32 -4.45 -7.63
N SER A 219 7.53 -5.74 -7.38
CA SER A 219 8.27 -6.21 -6.20
C SER A 219 9.69 -6.69 -6.50
N ASN A 220 10.16 -6.64 -7.76
CA ASN A 220 11.38 -7.36 -8.15
C ASN A 220 12.38 -6.74 -9.13
N CYS A 221 12.52 -5.44 -9.35
CA CYS A 221 13.71 -4.84 -9.97
C CYS A 221 13.86 -3.46 -9.39
#